data_AF-A0A6I6A383-F1
#
_entry.id   AF-A0A6I6A383-F1
#
_cell.length_a   1.000
_cell.length_b   1.000
_cell.length_c   1.000
_cell.angle_alpha   90.00
_cell.angle_beta   90.00
_cell.angle_gamma   90.00
#
_symmetry.space_group_name_H-M   'P 1'
#
loop_
_entity.id
_entity.type
_entity.pdbx_description
1 polymer ?
#
loop_
_entity_poly.entity_id
_entity_poly.type
_entity_poly.pdbx_seq_one_letter_code
_entity_poly.pdbx_strand_id
1 'polypeptide(L)'
;MTPAPDPAGTVAAEGWDGRWEHALHELELDVADAERLLAAAHLPDVEEVTARRWRPPVGLGPLPAPLRERAQALLEHQLDLARRTAEAMTLARRQLAAADAMRTRPSAVPVFVDTQA
;
A
#
# COMPACT_ATOMS: atom_id res chain seq x y z
N MET A 1 -22.63 -46.59 -7.14
CA MET A 1 -23.05 -46.18 -5.78
C MET A 1 -22.04 -45.15 -5.31
N THR A 2 -22.30 -43.87 -5.62
CA THR A 2 -21.41 -42.77 -5.23
C THR A 2 -21.58 -42.55 -3.74
N PRO A 3 -20.52 -42.61 -2.91
CA PRO A 3 -20.65 -42.32 -1.50
C PRO A 3 -21.13 -40.88 -1.33
N ALA A 4 -22.15 -40.68 -0.48
CA ALA A 4 -22.61 -39.36 -0.10
C ALA A 4 -21.46 -38.59 0.58
N PRO A 5 -21.32 -37.27 0.34
CA PRO A 5 -20.29 -36.48 0.98
C PRO A 5 -20.44 -36.54 2.51
N ASP A 6 -19.32 -36.69 3.20
CA ASP A 6 -19.26 -36.66 4.66
C ASP A 6 -19.64 -35.25 5.15
N PRO A 7 -20.75 -35.08 5.90
CA PRO A 7 -21.20 -33.77 6.34
C PRO A 7 -20.15 -33.05 7.20
N ALA A 8 -19.27 -33.77 7.90
CA ALA A 8 -18.22 -33.16 8.70
C ALA A 8 -17.12 -32.51 7.83
N GLY A 9 -16.80 -33.08 6.67
CA GLY A 9 -15.81 -32.55 5.74
C GLY A 9 -16.28 -31.27 5.03
N THR A 10 -17.57 -31.19 4.71
CA THR A 10 -18.17 -30.00 4.08
C THR A 10 -18.18 -28.80 5.02
N VAL A 11 -18.57 -28.96 6.29
CA VAL A 11 -18.60 -27.86 7.27
C VAL A 11 -17.19 -27.34 7.58
N ALA A 12 -16.19 -28.22 7.60
CA ALA A 12 -14.79 -27.82 7.78
C ALA A 12 -14.25 -27.04 6.57
N ALA A 13 -14.64 -27.43 5.35
CA ALA A 13 -14.29 -26.72 4.11
C ALA A 13 -14.98 -25.35 4.03
N GLU A 14 -16.27 -25.25 4.36
CA GLU A 14 -17.00 -23.97 4.42
C GLU A 14 -16.39 -23.02 5.46
N GLY A 15 -16.03 -23.54 6.64
CA GLY A 15 -15.36 -22.76 7.67
C GLY A 15 -13.95 -22.31 7.27
N TRP A 16 -13.29 -23.03 6.37
CA TRP A 16 -11.99 -22.69 5.83
C TRP A 16 -12.07 -21.65 4.70
N ASP A 17 -13.02 -21.82 3.79
CA ASP A 17 -13.33 -20.86 2.73
C ASP A 17 -13.69 -19.49 3.33
N GLY A 18 -14.55 -19.48 4.37
CA GLY A 18 -14.91 -18.25 5.08
C GLY A 18 -13.72 -17.54 5.75
N ARG A 19 -12.71 -18.28 6.24
CA ARG A 19 -11.48 -17.67 6.78
C ARG A 19 -10.67 -16.98 5.68
N TRP A 20 -10.61 -17.57 4.48
CA TRP A 20 -9.94 -16.95 3.34
C TRP A 20 -10.69 -15.73 2.82
N GLU A 21 -12.02 -15.79 2.74
CA GLU A 21 -12.84 -14.65 2.35
C GLU A 21 -12.64 -13.47 3.29
N HIS A 22 -12.66 -13.73 4.60
CA HIS A 22 -12.39 -12.69 5.60
C HIS A 22 -10.97 -12.13 5.48
N ALA A 23 -9.96 -13.00 5.36
CA ALA A 23 -8.57 -12.57 5.22
C ALA A 23 -8.33 -11.72 3.96
N LEU A 24 -8.91 -12.09 2.82
CA LEU A 24 -8.83 -11.30 1.59
C LEU A 24 -9.59 -9.97 1.72
N HIS A 25 -10.73 -9.97 2.41
CA HIS A 25 -11.48 -8.74 2.65
C HIS A 25 -10.71 -7.74 3.51
N GLU A 26 -10.12 -8.17 4.62
CA GLU A 26 -9.27 -7.30 5.45
C GLU A 26 -8.08 -6.75 4.65
N LEU A 27 -7.46 -7.59 3.81
CA LEU A 27 -6.34 -7.16 2.97
C LEU A 27 -6.77 -6.14 1.89
N GLU A 28 -7.97 -6.26 1.34
CA GLU A 28 -8.54 -5.28 0.42
C GLU A 28 -8.78 -3.93 1.11
N LEU A 29 -9.27 -3.95 2.36
CA LEU A 29 -9.43 -2.74 3.16
C LEU A 29 -8.08 -2.08 3.43
N ASP A 30 -7.06 -2.84 3.83
CA ASP A 30 -5.71 -2.35 4.05
C ASP A 30 -5.12 -1.68 2.79
N VAL A 31 -5.33 -2.29 1.61
CA VAL A 31 -4.89 -1.72 0.33
C VAL A 31 -5.64 -0.42 0.02
N ALA A 32 -6.96 -0.41 0.18
CA ALA A 32 -7.76 0.79 -0.03
C ALA A 32 -7.35 1.92 0.92
N ASP A 33 -6.97 1.60 2.16
CA ASP A 33 -6.47 2.56 3.15
C ASP A 33 -5.11 3.13 2.73
N ALA A 34 -4.19 2.27 2.28
CA ALA A 34 -2.89 2.68 1.77
C ALA A 34 -3.02 3.58 0.52
N GLU A 35 -3.97 3.30 -0.37
CA GLU A 35 -4.26 4.18 -1.51
C GLU A 35 -4.74 5.56 -1.06
N ARG A 36 -5.64 5.62 -0.09
CA ARG A 36 -6.12 6.90 0.46
C ARG A 36 -5.00 7.69 1.12
N LEU A 37 -4.09 7.02 1.83
CA LEU A 37 -2.90 7.65 2.41
C LEU A 37 -1.97 8.23 1.34
N LEU A 38 -1.76 7.50 0.24
CA LEU A 38 -0.93 7.99 -0.86
C LEU A 38 -1.55 9.20 -1.59
N ALA A 39 -2.88 9.25 -1.68
CA ALA A 39 -3.62 10.36 -2.30
C ALA A 39 -3.81 11.57 -1.37
N ALA A 40 -3.65 11.39 -0.05
CA ALA A 40 -3.90 12.44 0.93
C ALA A 40 -2.84 13.55 0.88
N ALA A 41 -3.29 14.80 0.97
CA ALA A 41 -2.40 15.96 1.10
C ALA A 41 -1.77 16.08 2.50
N HIS A 42 -2.41 15.48 3.51
CA HIS A 42 -1.93 15.45 4.88
C HIS A 42 -1.76 14.00 5.33
N LEU A 43 -0.57 13.66 5.81
CA LEU A 43 -0.27 12.33 6.30
C LEU A 43 -0.52 12.26 7.81
N PRO A 44 -1.09 11.14 8.29
CA PRO A 44 -1.16 10.86 9.72
C PRO A 44 0.25 10.69 10.31
N ASP A 45 0.32 10.66 11.65
CA ASP A 45 1.59 10.47 12.34
C ASP A 45 2.24 9.12 11.98
N VAL A 46 3.57 9.09 11.95
CA VAL A 46 4.35 7.88 11.64
C VAL A 46 4.03 6.76 12.63
N GLU A 47 3.84 7.09 13.91
CA GLU A 47 3.42 6.11 14.92
C GLU A 47 2.08 5.46 14.56
N GLU A 48 1.10 6.26 14.12
CA GLU A 48 -0.22 5.77 13.71
C GLU A 48 -0.13 4.83 12.50
N VAL A 49 0.71 5.17 11.51
CA VAL A 49 0.94 4.32 10.33
C VAL A 49 1.64 3.02 10.72
N THR A 50 2.66 3.08 11.58
CA THR A 50 3.42 1.88 11.99
C THR A 50 2.61 0.92 12.85
N ALA A 51 1.66 1.43 13.65
CA ALA A 51 0.72 0.61 14.42
C ALA A 51 -0.18 -0.24 13.51
N ARG A 52 -0.49 0.24 12.30
CA ARG A 52 -1.29 -0.46 11.28
C ARG A 52 -0.44 -1.37 10.37
N ARG A 53 0.72 -1.84 10.84
CA ARG A 53 1.56 -2.76 10.05
C ARG A 53 0.79 -4.06 9.78
N TRP A 54 0.54 -4.33 8.51
CA TRP A 54 -0.06 -5.58 8.05
C TRP A 54 0.70 -6.80 8.57
N ARG A 55 -0.06 -7.80 9.03
CA ARG A 55 0.46 -9.10 9.49
C ARG A 55 -0.19 -10.20 8.66
N PRO A 56 0.62 -11.06 7.99
CA PRO A 56 0.07 -12.16 7.23
C PRO A 56 -0.78 -13.07 8.11
N PRO A 57 -2.02 -13.40 7.70
CA PRO A 57 -2.86 -14.34 8.43
C PRO A 57 -2.24 -15.74 8.43
N VAL A 58 -2.26 -16.40 9.58
CA VAL A 58 -1.69 -17.74 9.79
C VAL A 58 -2.80 -18.79 9.89
N GLY A 59 -2.47 -20.06 9.61
CA GLY A 59 -3.43 -21.16 9.75
C GLY A 59 -4.57 -21.14 8.73
N LEU A 60 -4.42 -20.39 7.63
CA LEU A 60 -5.42 -20.31 6.59
C LEU A 60 -5.49 -21.56 5.72
N GLY A 61 -4.50 -22.46 5.69
CA GLY A 61 -4.52 -23.60 4.75
C GLY A 61 -4.29 -23.18 3.28
N PRO A 62 -4.48 -24.08 2.29
CA PRO A 62 -4.35 -23.75 0.87
C PRO A 62 -5.33 -22.64 0.43
N LEU A 63 -5.14 -22.00 -0.73
CA LEU A 63 -6.13 -21.05 -1.25
C LEU A 63 -7.27 -21.79 -1.97
N PRO A 64 -8.55 -21.56 -1.63
CA PRO A 64 -9.69 -22.12 -2.34
C PRO A 64 -9.71 -21.68 -3.80
N ALA A 65 -9.99 -22.61 -4.72
CA ALA A 65 -9.98 -22.33 -6.16
C ALA A 65 -10.89 -21.16 -6.60
N PRO A 66 -12.12 -20.98 -6.04
CA PRO A 66 -12.97 -19.85 -6.39
C PRO A 66 -12.38 -18.49 -6.03
N LEU A 67 -11.52 -18.42 -5.00
CA LEU A 67 -10.92 -17.17 -4.53
C LEU A 67 -9.61 -16.81 -5.25
N ARG A 68 -9.10 -17.69 -6.13
CA ARG A 68 -7.82 -17.51 -6.81
C ARG A 68 -7.78 -16.23 -7.64
N GLU A 69 -8.81 -15.99 -8.43
CA GLU A 69 -8.89 -14.82 -9.31
C GLU A 69 -8.89 -13.53 -8.49
N ARG A 70 -9.70 -13.47 -7.43
CA ARG A 70 -9.75 -12.34 -6.50
C ARG A 70 -8.41 -12.08 -5.83
N ALA A 71 -7.76 -13.12 -5.32
CA ALA A 71 -6.44 -12.99 -4.69
C ALA A 71 -5.36 -12.51 -5.67
N GLN A 72 -5.41 -12.98 -6.93
CA GLN A 72 -4.48 -12.55 -7.97
C GLN A 72 -4.68 -11.07 -8.34
N ALA A 73 -5.93 -10.64 -8.54
CA ALA A 73 -6.25 -9.24 -8.82
C ALA A 73 -5.79 -8.32 -7.67
N LEU A 74 -5.97 -8.75 -6.42
CA LEU A 74 -5.50 -8.02 -5.24
C LEU A 74 -3.97 -7.90 -5.21
N LEU A 75 -3.25 -8.99 -5.52
CA LEU A 75 -1.79 -8.96 -5.59
C LEU A 75 -1.29 -8.00 -6.68
N GLU A 76 -1.89 -8.03 -7.86
CA GLU A 76 -1.55 -7.11 -8.95
C GLU A 76 -1.76 -5.65 -8.54
N HIS A 77 -2.87 -5.36 -7.86
CA HIS A 77 -3.13 -4.03 -7.33
C HIS A 77 -2.08 -3.62 -6.27
N GLN A 78 -1.72 -4.52 -5.35
CA GLN A 78 -0.67 -4.26 -4.35
C GLN A 78 0.68 -3.92 -4.99
N LEU A 79 1.06 -4.63 -6.05
CA LEU A 79 2.31 -4.38 -6.76
C LEU A 79 2.28 -3.02 -7.48
N ASP A 80 1.15 -2.64 -8.08
CA ASP A 80 0.99 -1.32 -8.69
C ASP A 80 1.08 -0.19 -7.65
N LEU A 81 0.41 -0.35 -6.51
CA LEU A 81 0.45 0.62 -5.43
C LEU A 81 1.87 0.76 -4.83
N ALA A 82 2.58 -0.35 -4.65
CA ALA A 82 3.97 -0.35 -4.19
C ALA A 82 4.88 0.41 -5.16
N ARG A 83 4.70 0.20 -6.47
CA ARG A 83 5.42 0.93 -7.52
C ARG A 83 5.14 2.44 -7.44
N ARG A 84 3.86 2.85 -7.43
CA ARG A 84 3.45 4.26 -7.31
C ARG A 84 4.02 4.92 -6.05
N THR A 85 4.04 4.18 -4.93
CA THR A 85 4.60 4.65 -3.67
C THR A 85 6.11 4.91 -3.78
N ALA A 86 6.86 3.97 -4.39
CA ALA A 86 8.30 4.13 -4.59
C ALA A 86 8.66 5.32 -5.51
N GLU A 87 7.83 5.55 -6.54
CA GLU A 87 7.94 6.70 -7.44
C GLU A 87 7.72 8.02 -6.68
N ALA A 88 6.63 8.10 -5.89
CA ALA A 88 6.32 9.27 -5.07
C ALA A 88 7.43 9.58 -4.05
N MET A 89 7.96 8.56 -3.37
CA MET A 89 9.09 8.71 -2.44
C MET A 89 10.35 9.24 -3.14
N THR A 90 10.62 8.78 -4.37
CA THR A 90 11.77 9.24 -5.15
C THR A 90 11.62 10.70 -5.56
N LEU A 91 10.43 11.10 -6.01
CA LEU A 91 10.14 12.51 -6.32
C LEU A 91 10.27 13.39 -5.08
N ALA A 92 9.69 12.98 -3.95
CA ALA A 92 9.76 13.71 -2.69
C ALA A 92 11.21 13.96 -2.24
N ARG A 93 12.09 12.94 -2.31
CA ARG A 93 13.51 13.10 -1.99
C ARG A 93 14.22 14.13 -2.88
N ARG A 94 13.91 14.14 -4.18
CA ARG A 94 14.48 15.13 -5.12
C ARG A 94 14.02 16.55 -4.80
N GLN A 95 12.73 16.73 -4.48
CA GLN A 95 12.19 18.03 -4.11
C GLN A 95 12.80 18.56 -2.80
N LEU A 96 12.97 17.68 -1.80
CA LEU A 96 13.64 18.04 -0.55
C LEU A 96 15.09 18.48 -0.78
N ALA A 97 15.84 17.77 -1.62
CA ALA A 97 17.22 18.14 -1.95
C ALA A 97 17.30 19.50 -2.68
N ALA A 98 16.37 19.78 -3.60
CA ALA A 98 16.31 21.06 -4.30
C ALA A 98 15.96 22.22 -3.35
N ALA A 99 14.98 22.00 -2.46
CA ALA A 99 14.58 22.99 -1.46
C ALA A 99 15.73 23.32 -0.48
N ASP A 100 16.51 22.31 -0.08
CA ASP A 100 17.68 22.50 0.78
C ASP A 100 18.80 23.29 0.07
N ALA A 101 19.06 22.99 -1.21
CA ALA A 101 20.02 23.74 -2.02
C ALA A 101 19.62 25.22 -2.21
N MET A 102 18.31 25.52 -2.32
CA MET A 102 17.82 26.90 -2.38
C MET A 102 17.98 27.64 -1.06
N ARG A 103 17.76 26.96 0.07
CA ARG A 103 17.92 27.53 1.42
C ARG A 103 19.37 27.88 1.73
N THR A 104 20.30 27.06 1.26
CA THR A 104 21.74 27.20 1.51
C THR A 104 22.45 28.17 0.55
N ARG A 105 21.74 28.69 -0.47
CA ARG A 105 22.32 29.65 -1.41
C ARG A 105 22.57 31.00 -0.70
N PRO A 106 23.81 31.52 -0.67
CA PRO A 106 24.09 32.81 -0.06
C PRO A 106 23.26 33.90 -0.74
N SER A 107 22.78 34.88 0.04
CA SER A 107 22.00 36.00 -0.49
C SER A 107 22.76 36.63 -1.65
N ALA A 108 22.13 36.73 -2.82
CA ALA A 108 22.75 37.38 -3.97
C ALA A 108 23.17 38.79 -3.55
N VAL A 109 24.48 39.08 -3.59
CA VAL A 109 24.99 40.43 -3.34
C VAL A 109 24.46 41.30 -4.47
N PRO A 110 23.64 42.33 -4.19
CA PRO A 110 23.12 43.18 -5.24
C PRO A 110 24.28 43.92 -5.92
N VAL A 111 24.41 43.74 -7.24
CA VAL A 111 25.39 44.43 -8.07
C VAL A 111 24.68 45.57 -8.78
N PHE A 112 25.07 46.81 -8.50
CA PHE A 112 24.56 47.98 -9.19
C PHE A 112 25.42 48.26 -10.41
N VAL A 113 24.79 48.34 -11.59
CA VAL A 113 25.45 48.70 -12.85
C VAL A 113 25.10 50.15 -13.15
N ASP A 114 26.11 51.01 -13.15
CA ASP A 114 25.98 52.40 -13.57
C ASP A 114 26.10 52.45 -15.11
N THR A 115 25.02 52.83 -15.77
CA THR A 115 25.02 53.07 -17.23
C THR A 115 25.26 54.56 -17.46
N GLN A 116 26.46 54.91 -17.92
CA GLN A 116 26.78 56.26 -18.38
C GLN A 116 26.03 56.52 -19.69
N ALA A 117 25.20 57.56 -19.70
CA ALA A 117 24.45 58.03 -20.88
C ALA A 117 25.31 58.89 -21.80
#